data_AF-A0A7F8Q0D9-F1
#
_entry.id   AF-A0A7F8Q0D9-F1
#
_cell.length_a   1.000
_cell.length_b   1.000
_cell.length_c   1.000
_cell.angle_alpha   90.00
_cell.angle_beta   90.00
_cell.angle_gamma   90.00
#
_symmetry.space_group_name_H-M   'P 1'
#
loop_
_entity.id
_entity.type
_entity.pdbx_description
1 polymer ?
#
loop_
_entity_poly.entity_id
_entity_poly.type
_entity_poly.pdbx_seq_one_letter_code
_entity_poly.pdbx_strand_id
1 'polypeptide(L)'
;MEDHELVIEVLSNWGMEEENKLYFRKNYAKYEFFKNPMYFFPEHMVSFATETNGEISPTQILQMFLSSSTYPEIHGFLHAKEQGKKSWKKIYFLLRRSGLYFSTKGTSKEPRHLQFFSEFGNSDIYVSLAGKKKHGAPTNYGFCFKPNKAGGPRDLKMLCAEEEQSRTCWVTAIRLLKIHGYPYFIQTISLCAVKSFKEAELRQYGMQLYQNYMHPYQGRSGCSSQSVSPMVRTIFINLYILYLHYINLQ
;
A
#
# COMPACT_ATOMS: atom_id res chain seq x y z
N MET A 1 -3.28 -8.60 6.55
CA MET A 1 -4.15 -7.70 7.30
C MET A 1 -3.52 -6.32 7.37
N GLU A 2 -4.28 -5.32 6.95
CA GLU A 2 -4.02 -3.90 7.16
C GLU A 2 -4.47 -3.48 8.56
N ASP A 3 -3.89 -2.40 9.09
CA ASP A 3 -4.07 -2.04 10.50
C ASP A 3 -5.49 -1.59 10.86
N HIS A 4 -6.29 -1.22 9.85
CA HIS A 4 -7.69 -0.81 10.04
C HIS A 4 -8.68 -1.98 9.95
N GLU A 5 -8.25 -3.17 9.52
CA GLU A 5 -9.16 -4.29 9.33
C GLU A 5 -9.57 -4.89 10.68
N LEU A 6 -10.88 -5.09 10.86
CA LEU A 6 -11.40 -5.78 12.02
C LEU A 6 -11.10 -7.28 11.90
N VAL A 7 -10.35 -7.83 12.86
CA VAL A 7 -9.98 -9.25 12.87
C VAL A 7 -11.20 -10.16 12.76
N ILE A 8 -12.29 -9.83 13.46
CA ILE A 8 -13.53 -10.61 13.45
C ILE A 8 -14.15 -10.68 12.04
N GLU A 9 -14.13 -9.58 11.28
CA GLU A 9 -14.66 -9.56 9.91
C GLU A 9 -13.82 -10.41 8.97
N VAL A 10 -12.48 -10.33 9.08
CA VAL A 10 -11.57 -11.17 8.29
C VAL A 10 -11.78 -12.66 8.58
N LEU A 11 -11.92 -13.02 9.85
CA LEU A 11 -12.15 -14.41 10.27
C LEU A 11 -13.53 -14.93 9.84
N SER A 12 -14.54 -14.06 9.76
CA SER A 12 -15.89 -14.45 9.31
C SER A 12 -15.93 -14.96 7.85
N ASN A 13 -14.91 -14.63 7.05
CA ASN A 13 -14.77 -15.11 5.66
C ASN A 13 -14.12 -16.51 5.56
N TRP A 14 -13.69 -17.11 6.68
CA TRP A 14 -13.05 -18.43 6.67
C TRP A 14 -14.11 -19.52 6.59
N GLY A 15 -13.96 -20.42 5.61
CA GLY A 15 -14.77 -21.63 5.56
C GLY A 15 -14.40 -22.55 6.73
N MET A 16 -15.40 -23.24 7.32
CA MET A 16 -15.17 -24.16 8.43
C MET A 16 -14.19 -25.29 8.11
N GLU A 17 -14.08 -25.67 6.83
CA GLU A 17 -13.17 -26.69 6.34
C GLU A 17 -11.77 -26.14 5.96
N GLU A 18 -11.58 -24.82 5.98
CA GLU A 18 -10.30 -24.20 5.67
C GLU A 18 -9.39 -24.18 6.92
N GLU A 19 -8.22 -24.81 6.86
CA GLU A 19 -7.22 -24.79 7.95
C GLU A 19 -6.42 -23.47 8.02
N ASN A 20 -7.11 -22.34 7.93
CA ASN A 20 -6.50 -21.02 7.98
C ASN A 20 -5.91 -20.73 9.37
N LYS A 21 -4.81 -19.97 9.40
CA LYS A 21 -4.08 -19.63 10.65
C LYS A 21 -3.67 -18.16 10.65
N LEU A 22 -3.72 -17.54 11.82
CA LEU A 22 -3.16 -16.21 12.05
C LEU A 22 -1.69 -16.34 12.47
N TYR A 23 -0.84 -15.51 11.89
CA TYR A 23 0.59 -15.43 12.23
C TYR A 23 0.93 -14.01 12.66
N PHE A 24 1.48 -13.86 13.85
CA PHE A 24 2.04 -12.61 14.33
C PHE A 24 3.55 -12.58 14.02
N ARG A 25 3.97 -11.67 13.14
CA ARG A 25 5.38 -11.53 12.73
C ARG A 25 5.70 -10.10 12.30
N LYS A 26 6.97 -9.72 12.36
CA LYS A 26 7.45 -8.46 11.77
C LYS A 26 7.37 -8.53 10.24
N ASN A 27 6.88 -7.45 9.62
CA ASN A 27 6.86 -7.30 8.16
C ASN A 27 7.36 -5.89 7.78
N TYR A 28 8.67 -5.76 7.61
CA TYR A 28 9.32 -4.49 7.32
C TYR A 28 8.95 -3.90 5.95
N ALA A 29 8.51 -4.74 5.00
CA ALA A 29 8.15 -4.33 3.65
C ALA A 29 6.74 -3.71 3.54
N LYS A 30 5.90 -3.82 4.59
CA LYS A 30 4.47 -3.43 4.53
C LYS A 30 4.26 -1.97 4.13
N TYR A 31 5.14 -1.09 4.58
CA TYR A 31 5.06 0.37 4.44
C TYR A 31 6.21 0.98 3.64
N GLU A 32 6.95 0.17 2.89
CA GLU A 32 8.18 0.63 2.22
C GLU A 32 7.92 1.72 1.17
N PHE A 33 6.75 1.66 0.49
CA PHE A 33 6.32 2.73 -0.41
C PHE A 33 6.23 4.11 0.27
N PHE A 34 5.79 4.16 1.53
CA PHE A 34 5.66 5.43 2.24
C PHE A 34 7.01 6.01 2.67
N LYS A 35 8.03 5.17 2.82
CA LYS A 35 9.40 5.62 3.14
C LYS A 35 10.10 6.17 1.89
N ASN A 36 9.96 5.48 0.77
CA ASN A 36 10.72 5.75 -0.46
C ASN A 36 9.82 5.82 -1.71
N PRO A 37 8.81 6.70 -1.77
CA PRO A 37 7.79 6.69 -2.84
C PRO A 37 8.36 6.97 -4.24
N MET A 38 9.45 7.73 -4.33
CA MET A 38 10.10 8.11 -5.60
C MET A 38 10.69 6.92 -6.37
N TYR A 39 11.31 5.99 -5.65
CA TYR A 39 12.06 4.89 -6.25
C TYR A 39 11.37 3.54 -6.07
N PHE A 40 10.17 3.54 -5.47
CA PHE A 40 9.44 2.31 -5.17
C PHE A 40 9.00 1.59 -6.44
N PHE A 41 8.47 2.35 -7.41
CA PHE A 41 8.00 1.82 -8.69
C PHE A 41 9.01 2.08 -9.80
N PRO A 42 9.30 1.10 -10.68
CA PRO A 42 10.04 1.35 -11.90
C PRO A 42 9.32 2.36 -12.80
N GLU A 43 10.06 3.25 -13.46
CA GLU A 43 9.51 4.32 -14.31
C GLU A 43 8.56 3.78 -15.38
N HIS A 44 8.91 2.66 -16.02
CA HIS A 44 8.10 2.04 -17.07
C HIS A 44 6.81 1.39 -16.56
N MET A 45 6.63 1.24 -15.25
CA MET A 45 5.49 0.54 -14.65
C MET A 45 4.33 1.49 -14.31
N VAL A 46 4.59 2.80 -14.19
CA VAL A 46 3.60 3.79 -13.74
C VAL A 46 3.43 4.87 -14.79
N SER A 47 2.19 5.23 -15.08
CA SER A 47 1.86 6.40 -15.89
C SER A 47 0.94 7.33 -15.10
N PHE A 48 1.38 8.57 -14.97
CA PHE A 48 0.61 9.64 -14.35
C PHE A 48 -0.24 10.36 -15.41
N ALA A 49 -1.49 10.67 -15.09
CA ALA A 49 -2.44 11.25 -16.07
C ALA A 49 -2.11 12.69 -16.46
N THR A 50 -1.36 13.41 -15.61
CA THR A 50 -0.87 14.76 -15.88
C THR A 50 0.59 14.70 -16.26
N GLU A 51 0.93 15.20 -17.44
CA GLU A 51 2.31 15.54 -17.79
C GLU A 51 2.78 16.67 -16.85
N THR A 52 3.43 16.29 -15.76
CA THR A 52 4.11 17.26 -14.90
C THR A 52 5.43 17.60 -15.57
N ASN A 53 5.49 18.76 -16.22
CA ASN A 53 6.69 19.28 -16.89
C ASN A 53 7.85 19.64 -15.92
N GLY A 54 7.84 19.12 -14.70
CA GLY A 54 8.85 19.33 -13.66
C GLY A 54 9.05 18.07 -12.81
N GLU A 55 10.11 18.05 -12.00
CA GLU A 55 10.39 16.95 -11.08
C GLU A 55 9.21 16.70 -10.14
N ILE A 56 8.70 15.47 -10.14
CA ILE A 56 7.63 15.06 -9.24
C ILE A 56 8.23 14.89 -7.84
N SER A 57 7.70 15.59 -6.85
CA SER A 57 8.18 15.45 -5.47
C SER A 57 7.63 14.16 -4.81
N PRO A 58 8.30 13.63 -3.77
CA PRO A 58 7.80 12.49 -2.99
C PRO A 58 6.35 12.68 -2.52
N THR A 59 6.03 13.88 -2.06
CA THR A 59 4.68 14.24 -1.57
C THR A 59 3.65 14.21 -2.70
N GLN A 60 4.00 14.63 -3.91
CA GLN A 60 3.10 14.58 -5.06
C GLN A 60 2.79 13.14 -5.47
N ILE A 61 3.79 12.23 -5.48
CA ILE A 61 3.55 10.81 -5.73
C ILE A 61 2.59 10.23 -4.68
N LEU A 62 2.86 10.48 -3.40
CA LEU A 62 1.98 10.03 -2.32
C LEU A 62 0.56 10.57 -2.51
N GLN A 63 0.39 11.84 -2.85
CA GLN A 63 -0.92 12.43 -3.12
C GLN A 63 -1.62 11.76 -4.29
N MET A 64 -0.92 11.45 -5.39
CA MET A 64 -1.51 10.77 -6.54
C MET A 64 -2.01 9.37 -6.17
N PHE A 65 -1.25 8.61 -5.38
CA PHE A 65 -1.63 7.29 -4.89
C PHE A 65 -2.59 7.30 -3.70
N LEU A 66 -2.90 8.46 -3.10
CA LEU A 66 -3.85 8.59 -1.98
C LEU A 66 -5.09 9.42 -2.34
N SER A 67 -5.09 10.06 -3.50
CA SER A 67 -6.19 10.87 -4.04
C SER A 67 -7.48 10.05 -4.20
N SER A 68 -8.61 10.68 -3.92
CA SER A 68 -9.94 10.09 -4.15
C SER A 68 -10.43 10.23 -5.59
N SER A 69 -9.90 11.22 -6.32
CA SER A 69 -10.34 11.57 -7.68
C SER A 69 -9.49 10.95 -8.77
N THR A 70 -8.23 10.63 -8.47
CA THR A 70 -7.26 10.10 -9.43
C THR A 70 -6.52 8.90 -8.83
N TYR A 71 -6.09 7.99 -9.71
CA TYR A 71 -5.20 6.89 -9.34
C TYR A 71 -4.24 6.64 -10.52
N PRO A 72 -2.92 6.59 -10.29
CA PRO A 72 -1.95 6.35 -11.37
C PRO A 72 -2.25 5.03 -12.10
N GLU A 73 -2.04 5.01 -13.40
CA GLU A 73 -2.15 3.75 -14.14
C GLU A 73 -0.89 2.92 -13.89
N ILE A 74 -1.06 1.71 -13.38
CA ILE A 74 0.04 0.75 -13.21
C ILE A 74 -0.06 -0.28 -14.31
N HIS A 75 1.01 -0.56 -15.04
CA HIS A 75 0.96 -1.47 -16.17
C HIS A 75 2.25 -2.27 -16.30
N GLY A 76 2.14 -3.43 -16.96
CA GLY A 76 3.27 -4.34 -17.10
C GLY A 76 2.82 -5.76 -17.39
N PHE A 77 3.78 -6.62 -17.73
CA PHE A 77 3.50 -8.03 -17.98
C PHE A 77 3.38 -8.82 -16.67
N LEU A 78 2.40 -9.71 -16.64
CA LEU A 78 2.24 -10.75 -15.63
C LEU A 78 1.88 -12.07 -16.30
N HIS A 79 2.24 -13.17 -15.66
CA HIS A 79 1.69 -14.47 -15.98
C HIS A 79 0.35 -14.65 -15.25
N ALA A 80 -0.73 -14.86 -16.00
CA ALA A 80 -2.03 -15.19 -15.45
C ALA A 80 -2.33 -16.68 -15.62
N LYS A 81 -2.85 -17.30 -14.56
CA LYS A 81 -3.32 -18.68 -14.61
C LYS A 81 -4.68 -18.74 -15.30
N GLU A 82 -4.82 -19.65 -16.25
CA GLU A 82 -6.14 -19.92 -16.83
C GLU A 82 -7.03 -20.65 -15.81
N GLN A 83 -8.28 -20.20 -15.67
CA GLN A 83 -9.23 -20.80 -14.74
C GLN A 83 -9.45 -22.29 -15.05
N GLY A 84 -9.43 -23.12 -14.00
CA GLY A 84 -9.57 -24.57 -14.12
C GLY A 84 -8.40 -25.32 -14.76
N LYS A 85 -7.36 -24.62 -15.25
CA LYS A 85 -6.22 -25.23 -15.96
C LYS A 85 -4.91 -25.06 -15.19
N LYS A 86 -3.92 -25.90 -15.53
CA LYS A 86 -2.53 -25.75 -15.03
C LYS A 86 -1.67 -24.79 -15.86
N SER A 87 -2.17 -24.37 -17.02
CA SER A 87 -1.49 -23.45 -17.94
C SER A 87 -1.45 -22.00 -17.43
N TRP A 88 -0.42 -21.29 -17.85
CA TRP A 88 -0.18 -19.87 -17.57
C TRP A 88 0.08 -19.14 -18.88
N LYS A 89 -0.38 -17.90 -18.98
CA LYS A 89 -0.17 -17.03 -20.14
C LYS A 89 0.47 -15.72 -19.70
N LYS A 90 1.51 -15.28 -20.40
CA LYS A 90 2.07 -13.93 -20.21
C LYS A 90 1.15 -12.93 -20.90
N ILE A 91 0.59 -12.00 -20.14
CA ILE A 91 -0.40 -11.03 -20.60
C ILE A 91 0.00 -9.65 -20.04
N TYR A 92 -0.27 -8.59 -20.80
CA TYR A 92 -0.07 -7.22 -20.35
C TYR A 92 -1.27 -6.73 -19.54
N PHE A 93 -1.02 -6.30 -18.31
CA PHE A 93 -2.03 -5.87 -17.35
C PHE A 93 -2.01 -4.36 -17.14
N LEU A 94 -3.16 -3.81 -16.77
CA LEU A 94 -3.35 -2.41 -16.41
C LEU A 94 -4.22 -2.32 -15.15
N LEU A 95 -3.71 -1.70 -14.10
CA LEU A 95 -4.45 -1.30 -12.91
C LEU A 95 -4.97 0.12 -13.11
N ARG A 96 -6.27 0.28 -12.98
CA ARG A 96 -6.97 1.57 -12.96
C ARG A 96 -7.84 1.66 -11.73
N ARG A 97 -8.41 2.84 -11.51
CA ARG A 97 -9.33 3.09 -10.39
C ARG A 97 -10.48 2.08 -10.32
N SER A 98 -11.02 1.71 -11.49
CA SER A 98 -12.15 0.76 -11.62
C SER A 98 -11.76 -0.71 -11.47
N GLY A 99 -10.47 -1.04 -11.40
CA GLY A 99 -10.00 -2.41 -11.22
C GLY A 99 -8.82 -2.77 -12.11
N LEU A 100 -8.55 -4.07 -12.18
CA LEU A 100 -7.50 -4.68 -12.99
C LEU A 100 -8.07 -5.12 -14.34
N TYR A 101 -7.34 -4.79 -15.41
CA TYR A 101 -7.65 -5.16 -16.78
C TYR A 101 -6.45 -5.85 -17.41
N PHE A 102 -6.68 -6.58 -18.49
CA PHE A 102 -5.63 -7.11 -19.34
C PHE A 102 -5.88 -6.78 -20.81
N SER A 103 -4.82 -6.65 -21.59
CA SER A 103 -4.90 -6.39 -23.03
C SER A 103 -5.04 -7.71 -23.81
N THR A 104 -5.96 -7.73 -24.78
CA THR A 104 -6.11 -8.80 -25.77
C THR A 104 -5.22 -8.60 -26.99
N LYS A 105 -4.54 -7.44 -27.10
CA LYS A 105 -3.69 -7.09 -28.24
C LYS A 105 -2.37 -6.49 -27.77
N GLY A 106 -1.39 -7.35 -27.50
CA GLY A 106 -0.04 -6.94 -27.09
C GLY A 106 -0.07 -6.04 -25.86
N THR A 107 0.48 -4.83 -25.97
CA THR A 107 0.48 -3.80 -24.92
C THR A 107 -0.56 -2.71 -25.15
N SER A 108 -1.52 -2.92 -26.07
CA SER A 108 -2.51 -1.90 -26.41
C SER A 108 -3.38 -1.54 -25.21
N LYS A 109 -3.52 -0.24 -24.97
CA LYS A 109 -4.34 0.33 -23.88
C LYS A 109 -5.70 0.88 -24.37
N GLU A 110 -6.03 0.64 -25.64
CA GLU A 110 -7.29 1.07 -26.23
C GLU A 110 -8.47 0.33 -25.60
N PRO A 111 -9.59 1.01 -25.26
CA PRO A 111 -10.73 0.38 -24.57
C PRO A 111 -11.24 -0.92 -25.20
N ARG A 112 -11.28 -1.00 -26.54
CA ARG A 112 -11.70 -2.20 -27.29
C ARG A 112 -10.81 -3.43 -27.09
N HIS A 113 -9.55 -3.24 -26.70
CA HIS A 113 -8.60 -4.31 -26.44
C HIS A 113 -8.51 -4.67 -24.95
N LEU A 114 -9.19 -3.92 -24.06
CA LEU A 114 -9.13 -4.17 -22.63
C LEU A 114 -10.25 -5.10 -22.19
N GLN A 115 -9.87 -6.12 -21.44
CA GLN A 115 -10.79 -7.05 -20.79
C GLN A 115 -10.67 -6.89 -19.28
N PHE A 116 -11.82 -6.82 -18.60
CA PHE A 116 -11.86 -6.72 -17.16
C PHE A 116 -11.39 -8.03 -16.52
N PHE A 117 -10.50 -7.93 -15.54
CA PHE A 117 -9.98 -9.08 -14.81
C PHE A 117 -10.58 -9.18 -13.41
N SER A 118 -10.49 -8.13 -12.60
CA SER A 118 -11.03 -8.12 -11.24
C SER A 118 -11.14 -6.72 -10.64
N GLU A 119 -12.13 -6.56 -9.76
CA GLU A 119 -12.17 -5.50 -8.75
C GLU A 119 -11.67 -6.03 -7.40
N PHE A 120 -11.52 -5.13 -6.42
CA PHE A 120 -10.89 -5.42 -5.12
C PHE A 120 -11.77 -5.17 -3.90
N GLY A 121 -12.98 -4.61 -4.07
CA GLY A 121 -13.87 -4.28 -2.96
C GLY A 121 -14.25 -5.52 -2.14
N ASN A 122 -14.54 -6.63 -2.82
CA ASN A 122 -14.98 -7.89 -2.22
C ASN A 122 -13.92 -9.01 -2.36
N SER A 123 -12.64 -8.66 -2.51
CA SER A 123 -11.57 -9.64 -2.65
C SER A 123 -10.31 -9.21 -1.93
N ASP A 124 -9.65 -10.16 -1.30
CA ASP A 124 -8.39 -9.95 -0.60
C ASP A 124 -7.22 -10.45 -1.44
N ILE A 125 -6.09 -9.73 -1.33
CA ILE A 125 -4.86 -10.03 -2.04
C ILE A 125 -3.90 -10.83 -1.16
N TYR A 126 -3.38 -11.93 -1.70
CA TYR A 126 -2.45 -12.80 -1.00
C TYR A 126 -1.18 -13.00 -1.82
N VAL A 127 -0.03 -13.03 -1.15
CA VAL A 127 1.24 -13.43 -1.74
C VAL A 127 1.43 -14.93 -1.53
N SER A 128 1.75 -15.66 -2.60
CA SER A 128 1.98 -17.10 -2.54
C SER A 128 3.37 -17.40 -1.98
N LEU A 129 3.43 -18.27 -0.97
CA LEU A 129 4.69 -18.73 -0.36
C LEU A 129 5.39 -19.83 -1.18
N ALA A 130 4.67 -20.56 -2.03
CA ALA A 130 5.21 -21.75 -2.73
C ALA A 130 4.63 -21.95 -4.15
N GLY A 131 4.60 -20.89 -4.96
CA GLY A 131 3.87 -20.85 -6.24
C GLY A 131 4.23 -21.97 -7.23
N LYS A 132 5.51 -22.34 -7.35
CA LYS A 132 5.97 -23.37 -8.29
C LYS A 132 5.44 -24.78 -7.96
N LYS A 133 5.34 -25.15 -6.68
CA LYS A 133 5.10 -26.55 -6.28
C LYS A 133 3.64 -27.01 -6.41
N LYS A 134 2.66 -26.11 -6.25
CA LYS A 134 1.23 -26.50 -6.22
C LYS A 134 0.46 -26.23 -7.51
N HIS A 135 0.79 -25.16 -8.23
CA HIS A 135 -0.06 -24.67 -9.35
C HIS A 135 0.68 -24.52 -10.68
N GLY A 136 1.94 -24.98 -10.76
CA GLY A 136 2.77 -24.90 -11.97
C GLY A 136 3.14 -23.48 -12.38
N ALA A 137 3.26 -22.56 -11.41
CA ALA A 137 3.58 -21.16 -11.69
C ALA A 137 4.96 -21.03 -12.37
N PRO A 138 5.12 -20.12 -13.34
CA PRO A 138 6.41 -19.91 -14.02
C PRO A 138 7.53 -19.48 -13.06
N THR A 139 7.21 -18.65 -12.06
CA THR A 139 8.16 -18.16 -11.06
C THR A 139 7.64 -18.37 -9.64
N ASN A 140 8.47 -18.03 -8.63
CA ASN A 140 8.07 -18.05 -7.22
C ASN A 140 7.32 -16.78 -6.80
N TYR A 141 7.24 -15.77 -7.67
CA TYR A 141 6.72 -14.45 -7.34
C TYR A 141 5.22 -14.36 -7.64
N GLY A 142 4.47 -15.36 -7.15
CA GLY A 142 3.03 -15.48 -7.32
C GLY A 142 2.23 -14.67 -6.29
N PHE A 143 1.07 -14.18 -6.71
CA PHE A 143 0.06 -13.58 -5.85
C PHE A 143 -1.34 -13.90 -6.40
N CYS A 144 -2.38 -13.78 -5.60
CA CYS A 144 -3.74 -14.07 -6.03
C CYS A 144 -4.78 -13.21 -5.32
N PHE A 145 -5.98 -13.19 -5.92
CA PHE A 145 -7.19 -12.63 -5.31
C PHE A 145 -8.09 -13.76 -4.83
N LYS A 146 -8.48 -13.72 -3.55
CA LYS A 146 -9.53 -14.58 -2.98
C LYS A 146 -10.78 -13.73 -2.78
N PRO A 147 -11.91 -14.06 -3.42
CA PRO A 147 -13.20 -13.44 -3.10
C PRO A 147 -13.60 -13.69 -1.64
N ASN A 148 -14.17 -12.68 -0.97
CA ASN A 148 -14.52 -12.74 0.45
C ASN A 148 -15.67 -13.73 0.74
N LYS A 149 -16.56 -13.96 -0.24
CA LYS A 149 -17.68 -14.91 -0.13
C LYS A 149 -17.49 -16.07 -1.09
N ALA A 150 -17.49 -17.28 -0.55
CA ALA A 150 -17.66 -18.56 -1.23
C ALA A 150 -16.93 -18.67 -2.59
N GLY A 151 -15.61 -18.46 -2.57
CA GLY A 151 -14.74 -18.87 -3.66
C GLY A 151 -13.95 -20.09 -3.21
N GLY A 152 -14.21 -21.26 -3.79
CA GLY A 152 -13.34 -22.41 -3.57
C GLY A 152 -11.95 -22.13 -4.17
N PRO A 153 -10.97 -23.04 -4.01
CA PRO A 153 -9.64 -22.89 -4.63
C PRO A 153 -9.68 -22.69 -6.16
N ARG A 154 -10.80 -23.05 -6.80
CA ARG A 154 -11.04 -22.90 -8.24
C ARG A 154 -11.34 -21.46 -8.67
N ASP A 155 -11.80 -20.62 -7.75
CA ASP A 155 -12.18 -19.23 -8.03
C ASP A 155 -11.03 -18.24 -7.77
N LEU A 156 -9.88 -18.76 -7.33
CA LEU A 156 -8.66 -17.98 -7.15
C LEU A 156 -8.16 -17.44 -8.48
N LYS A 157 -8.15 -16.12 -8.62
CA LYS A 157 -7.49 -15.44 -9.73
C LYS A 157 -6.01 -15.32 -9.42
N MET A 158 -5.19 -16.16 -10.04
CA MET A 158 -3.75 -16.24 -9.77
C MET A 158 -2.93 -15.49 -10.81
N LEU A 159 -1.97 -14.71 -10.32
CA LEU A 159 -1.01 -13.94 -11.10
C LEU A 159 0.42 -14.27 -10.63
N CYS A 160 1.39 -14.06 -11.50
CA CYS A 160 2.79 -14.37 -11.24
C CYS A 160 3.69 -13.38 -11.99
N ALA A 161 4.55 -12.68 -11.24
CA ALA A 161 5.50 -11.72 -11.80
C ALA A 161 6.81 -12.43 -12.20
N GLU A 162 7.62 -11.79 -13.05
CA GLU A 162 8.93 -12.31 -13.44
C GLU A 162 9.95 -12.19 -12.29
N GLU A 163 9.82 -11.14 -11.49
CA GLU A 163 10.75 -10.77 -10.42
C GLU A 163 10.04 -10.38 -9.12
N GLU A 164 10.77 -10.44 -8.01
CA GLU A 164 10.26 -10.07 -6.68
C GLU A 164 9.85 -8.60 -6.61
N GLN A 165 10.65 -7.69 -7.16
CA GLN A 165 10.34 -6.25 -7.17
C GLN A 165 9.01 -5.97 -7.89
N SER A 166 8.80 -6.59 -9.07
CA SER A 166 7.55 -6.46 -9.81
C SER A 166 6.34 -6.97 -9.02
N ARG A 167 6.44 -8.14 -8.37
CA ARG A 167 5.39 -8.64 -7.47
C ARG A 167 5.09 -7.64 -6.35
N THR A 168 6.12 -7.14 -5.69
CA THR A 168 5.99 -6.18 -4.57
C THR A 168 5.31 -4.88 -5.03
N CYS A 169 5.65 -4.38 -6.21
CA CYS A 169 5.02 -3.21 -6.83
C CYS A 169 3.53 -3.45 -7.10
N TRP A 170 3.18 -4.54 -7.80
CA TRP A 170 1.79 -4.89 -8.09
C TRP A 170 0.95 -5.05 -6.81
N VAL A 171 1.45 -5.83 -5.85
CA VAL A 171 0.76 -6.05 -4.57
C VAL A 171 0.54 -4.74 -3.82
N THR A 172 1.56 -3.88 -3.78
CA THR A 172 1.47 -2.59 -3.07
C THR A 172 0.51 -1.64 -3.76
N ALA A 173 0.56 -1.53 -5.09
CA ALA A 173 -0.40 -0.71 -5.84
C ALA A 173 -1.84 -1.19 -5.60
N ILE A 174 -2.09 -2.50 -5.65
CA ILE A 174 -3.45 -3.01 -5.40
C ILE A 174 -3.90 -2.75 -3.96
N ARG A 175 -2.98 -2.91 -2.98
CA ARG A 175 -3.26 -2.57 -1.56
C ARG A 175 -3.63 -1.10 -1.40
N LEU A 176 -2.84 -0.18 -2.00
CA LEU A 176 -3.13 1.25 -2.00
C LEU A 176 -4.52 1.51 -2.61
N LEU A 177 -4.79 0.95 -3.79
CA LEU A 177 -6.08 1.09 -4.46
C LEU A 177 -7.27 0.62 -3.59
N LYS A 178 -7.17 -0.55 -2.95
CA LYS A 178 -8.20 -1.11 -2.06
C LYS A 178 -8.40 -0.24 -0.80
N ILE A 179 -7.32 0.27 -0.22
CA ILE A 179 -7.36 1.13 0.97
C ILE A 179 -8.15 2.43 0.71
N HIS A 180 -8.18 2.97 -0.51
CA HIS A 180 -9.03 4.14 -0.80
C HIS A 180 -10.52 3.90 -0.65
N GLY A 181 -10.99 2.65 -0.59
CA GLY A 181 -12.36 2.36 -0.19
C GLY A 181 -12.70 2.80 1.24
N TYR A 182 -11.69 3.10 2.07
CA TYR A 182 -11.81 3.47 3.48
C TYR A 182 -11.36 4.93 3.73
N PRO A 183 -12.21 5.93 3.44
CA PRO A 183 -11.83 7.34 3.46
C PRO A 183 -11.30 7.83 4.81
N TYR A 184 -11.81 7.30 5.93
CA TYR A 184 -11.36 7.64 7.28
C TYR A 184 -9.91 7.21 7.56
N PHE A 185 -9.48 6.08 6.99
CA PHE A 185 -8.12 5.56 7.20
C PHE A 185 -7.10 6.26 6.32
N ILE A 186 -7.47 6.67 5.09
CA ILE A 186 -6.62 7.52 4.25
C ILE A 186 -6.34 8.86 4.92
N GLN A 187 -7.32 9.45 5.61
CA GLN A 187 -7.08 10.70 6.35
C GLN A 187 -6.05 10.49 7.45
N THR A 188 -6.08 9.36 8.16
CA THR A 188 -5.07 9.00 9.18
C THR A 188 -3.69 8.72 8.58
N ILE A 189 -3.60 7.92 7.51
CA ILE A 189 -2.32 7.64 6.82
C ILE A 189 -1.74 8.90 6.19
N SER A 190 -2.55 9.73 5.52
CA SER A 190 -2.11 10.97 4.92
C SER A 190 -1.66 11.96 6.00
N LEU A 191 -2.39 12.09 7.11
CA LEU A 191 -1.97 12.89 8.26
C LEU A 191 -0.69 12.35 8.90
N CYS A 192 -0.51 11.04 9.00
CA CYS A 192 0.70 10.42 9.56
C CYS A 192 1.89 10.55 8.61
N ALA A 193 1.74 10.28 7.31
CA ALA A 193 2.80 10.42 6.31
C ALA A 193 3.22 11.89 6.16
N VAL A 194 2.27 12.83 6.11
CA VAL A 194 2.55 14.28 6.11
C VAL A 194 3.16 14.72 7.43
N LYS A 195 2.74 14.17 8.58
CA LYS A 195 3.36 14.45 9.88
C LYS A 195 4.75 13.84 10.00
N SER A 196 5.03 12.65 9.51
CA SER A 196 6.37 12.04 9.53
C SER A 196 7.33 12.80 8.62
N PHE A 197 6.84 13.32 7.49
CA PHE A 197 7.62 14.21 6.61
C PHE A 197 7.89 15.57 7.27
N LYS A 198 6.86 16.18 7.90
CA LYS A 198 7.03 17.40 8.70
C LYS A 198 7.81 17.18 9.99
N GLU A 199 7.83 15.98 10.57
CA GLU A 199 8.62 15.61 11.74
C GLU A 199 10.09 15.43 11.38
N ALA A 200 10.42 15.09 10.13
CA ALA A 200 11.81 15.16 9.64
C ALA A 200 12.29 16.62 9.54
N GLU A 201 11.45 17.52 9.01
CA GLU A 201 11.72 18.97 9.00
C GLU A 201 11.70 19.58 10.41
N LEU A 202 10.76 19.20 11.27
CA LEU A 202 10.64 19.64 12.68
C LEU A 202 11.71 18.99 13.57
N ARG A 203 12.30 17.85 13.20
CA ARG A 203 13.53 17.36 13.85
C ARG A 203 14.71 18.25 13.46
N GLN A 204 14.79 18.71 12.22
CA GLN A 204 15.83 19.64 11.79
C GLN A 204 15.66 21.03 12.46
N TYR A 205 14.44 21.57 12.45
CA TYR A 205 14.08 22.83 13.10
C TYR A 205 14.09 22.73 14.63
N GLY A 206 13.70 21.58 15.17
CA GLY A 206 13.68 21.26 16.60
C GLY A 206 15.07 20.99 17.17
N MET A 207 15.99 20.41 16.39
CA MET A 207 17.42 20.34 16.73
C MET A 207 18.07 21.71 16.66
N GLN A 208 17.67 22.56 15.71
CA GLN A 208 18.13 23.95 15.61
C GLN A 208 17.60 24.81 16.77
N LEU A 209 16.33 24.63 17.15
CA LEU A 209 15.75 25.21 18.36
C LEU A 209 16.40 24.66 19.62
N TYR A 210 16.69 23.36 19.71
CA TYR A 210 17.39 22.75 20.84
C TYR A 210 18.83 23.27 20.97
N GLN A 211 19.56 23.44 19.87
CA GLN A 211 20.87 24.08 19.87
C GLN A 211 20.78 25.57 20.28
N ASN A 212 19.76 26.27 19.79
CA ASN A 212 19.43 27.65 20.18
C ASN A 212 18.77 27.76 21.57
N TYR A 213 18.44 26.65 22.24
CA TYR A 213 17.88 26.60 23.59
C TYR A 213 18.93 26.15 24.61
N MET A 214 19.85 25.27 24.20
CA MET A 214 21.00 24.84 24.98
C MET A 214 22.16 25.83 24.94
N HIS A 215 22.14 26.79 24.01
CA HIS A 215 22.98 27.99 24.05
C HIS A 215 22.19 29.23 23.61
N PRO A 216 21.51 29.87 24.57
CA PRO A 216 21.84 31.26 24.84
C PRO A 216 21.70 31.61 26.32
N TYR A 217 22.71 32.35 26.81
CA TYR A 217 22.59 33.30 27.91
C TYR A 217 21.98 32.82 29.24
N GLN A 218 22.90 32.67 30.19
CA GLN A 218 22.70 32.98 31.60
C GLN A 218 21.81 34.22 31.78
N GLY A 219 20.58 34.07 32.28
CA GLY A 219 19.82 35.21 32.77
C GLY A 219 18.30 35.12 32.67
N ARG A 220 17.68 35.03 33.85
CA ARG A 220 16.32 35.44 34.24
C ARG A 220 15.12 34.50 34.00
N SER A 221 14.34 34.50 35.06
CA SER A 221 13.18 33.73 35.46
C SER A 221 11.86 34.17 34.83
N GLY A 222 10.97 33.18 34.62
CA GLY A 222 9.53 33.32 34.87
C GLY A 222 8.59 33.26 33.67
N CYS A 223 7.93 32.12 33.45
CA CYS A 223 6.47 32.06 33.28
C CYS A 223 5.94 30.62 33.22
N SER A 224 4.76 30.45 33.83
CA SER A 224 4.05 29.21 34.12
C SER A 224 3.37 28.56 32.91
N SER A 225 3.37 27.23 32.91
CA SER A 225 2.74 26.34 31.94
C SER A 225 1.27 26.09 32.30
N GLN A 226 0.32 26.60 31.50
CA GLN A 226 -1.06 26.09 31.47
C GLN A 226 -1.87 26.63 30.28
N SER A 227 -2.15 25.77 29.30
CA SER A 227 -3.48 25.56 28.67
C SER A 227 -3.33 24.81 27.35
N VAL A 228 -3.47 23.48 27.39
CA VAL A 228 -3.59 22.66 26.18
C VAL A 228 -4.91 21.90 26.26
N SER A 229 -5.80 22.17 25.30
CA SER A 229 -7.18 21.63 25.23
C SER A 229 -7.24 20.10 25.27
N PRO A 230 -8.26 19.48 25.89
CA PRO A 230 -8.45 18.02 25.94
C PRO A 230 -8.43 17.33 24.56
N MET A 231 -8.90 18.02 23.52
CA MET A 231 -8.90 17.52 22.15
C MET A 231 -7.48 17.39 21.59
N VAL A 232 -6.59 18.30 21.99
CA VAL A 232 -5.17 18.25 21.67
C VAL A 232 -4.51 17.11 22.44
N ARG A 233 -4.87 16.87 23.71
CA ARG A 233 -4.37 15.69 24.46
C ARG A 233 -4.68 14.35 23.80
N THR A 234 -5.89 14.13 23.29
CA THR A 234 -6.26 12.85 22.64
C THR A 234 -5.51 12.65 21.32
N ILE A 235 -5.35 13.71 20.53
CA ILE A 235 -4.55 13.67 19.30
C ILE A 235 -3.08 13.41 19.62
N PHE A 236 -2.54 14.04 20.68
CA PHE A 236 -1.18 13.82 21.15
C PHE A 236 -0.97 12.40 21.70
N ILE A 237 -1.94 11.82 22.42
CA ILE A 237 -1.84 10.44 22.94
C ILE A 237 -1.81 9.44 21.79
N ASN A 238 -2.65 9.61 20.77
CA ASN A 238 -2.65 8.73 19.59
C ASN A 238 -1.38 8.88 18.75
N LEU A 239 -0.85 10.10 18.62
CA LEU A 239 0.45 10.35 17.99
C LEU A 239 1.61 9.80 18.81
N TYR A 240 1.55 9.88 20.14
CA TYR A 240 2.57 9.36 21.04
C TYR A 240 2.57 7.83 21.05
N ILE A 241 1.41 7.18 20.96
CA ILE A 241 1.32 5.72 20.81
C ILE A 241 1.91 5.28 19.46
N LEU A 242 1.62 6.00 18.36
CA LEU A 242 2.22 5.72 17.05
C LEU A 242 3.73 5.99 17.02
N TYR A 243 4.19 7.04 17.69
CA TYR A 243 5.61 7.38 17.85
C TYR A 243 6.37 6.37 18.70
N LEU A 244 5.79 5.90 19.82
CA LEU A 244 6.34 4.84 20.65
C LEU A 244 6.37 3.50 19.90
N HIS A 245 5.39 3.22 19.05
CA HIS A 245 5.41 2.04 18.18
C HIS A 245 6.52 2.14 17.13
N TYR A 246 6.77 3.33 16.60
CA TYR A 246 7.86 3.60 15.66
C TYR A 246 9.25 3.50 16.30
N ILE A 247 9.45 4.01 17.51
CA ILE A 247 10.74 3.90 18.24
C ILE A 247 11.06 2.46 18.63
N ASN A 248 10.07 1.64 19.02
CA ASN A 248 10.30 0.23 19.36
C ASN A 248 10.51 -0.68 18.12
N LEU A 249 10.46 -0.12 16.91
CA LEU A 249 10.71 -0.82 15.65
C LEU A 249 12.11 -0.53 15.05
N GLN A 250 12.89 0.40 15.65
CA GLN A 250 14.33 0.50 15.44
C GLN A 250 15.07 -0.49 16.35
#